data_AF-A0A645HIF0-F1
#
_entry.id   AF-A0A645HIF0-F1
#
_cell.length_a   1.000
_cell.length_b   1.000
_cell.length_c   1.000
_cell.angle_alpha   90.00
_cell.angle_beta   90.00
_cell.angle_gamma   90.00
#
_symmetry.space_group_name_H-M   'P 1'
#
loop_
_entity.id
_entity.type
_entity.pdbx_description
1 polymer ?
#
loop_
_entity_poly.entity_id
_entity_poly.type
_entity_poly.pdbx_seq_one_letter_code
_entity_poly.pdbx_strand_id
1 'polypeptide(L)' 'MTLGRFDPSGTKMLIKTGKVLRTEYRDTYCSPFYYIQMDNVRGYLHEMMNFGHHQALVFGNQVDKLRKLSKMMGFMLVEG' A
#
# COMPACT_ATOMS: atom_id res chain seq x y z
N MET A 1 5.31 -7.15 3.55
CA MET A 1 4.64 -5.90 3.95
C MET A 1 3.41 -5.73 3.07
N THR A 2 2.45 -4.96 3.56
CA THR A 2 1.26 -4.58 2.81
C THR A 2 1.20 -3.06 2.77
N LEU A 3 1.04 -2.49 1.58
CA LEU A 3 0.63 -1.12 1.38
C LEU A 3 -0.89 -1.06 1.24
N GLY A 4 -1.47 0.00 1.78
CA GLY A 4 -2.90 0.28 1.66
C GLY A 4 -3.18 1.77 1.55
N ARG A 5 -4.13 2.14 0.71
CA ARG A 5 -4.64 3.51 0.60
C ARG A 5 -6.09 3.50 0.12
N PHE A 6 -6.96 4.19 0.87
CA PHE A 6 -8.30 4.51 0.40
C PHE A 6 -8.27 5.55 -0.72
N ASP A 7 -9.20 5.42 -1.65
CA ASP A 7 -9.49 6.47 -2.61
C ASP A 7 -10.18 7.66 -1.90
N PRO A 8 -10.27 8.84 -2.54
CA PRO A 8 -10.89 10.01 -1.92
C PRO A 8 -12.34 9.82 -1.47
N SER A 9 -13.09 8.91 -2.11
CA SER A 9 -14.47 8.60 -1.70
C SER A 9 -14.56 7.68 -0.48
N GLY A 10 -13.47 7.00 -0.12
CA GLY A 10 -13.44 6.00 0.95
C GLY A 10 -14.15 4.68 0.60
N THR A 11 -14.58 4.49 -0.65
CA THR A 11 -15.32 3.30 -1.08
C THR A 11 -14.42 2.20 -1.63
N LYS A 12 -13.18 2.53 -2.00
CA LYS A 12 -12.19 1.59 -2.51
C LYS A 12 -10.88 1.73 -1.74
N MET A 13 -10.20 0.62 -1.51
CA MET A 13 -8.83 0.60 -1.00
C MET A 13 -7.92 -0.12 -1.98
N LEU A 14 -6.91 0.59 -2.48
CA LEU A 14 -5.80 0.01 -3.21
C LEU A 14 -4.88 -0.70 -2.22
N ILE A 15 -4.56 -1.96 -2.49
CA ILE A 15 -3.64 -2.76 -1.68
C ILE A 15 -2.55 -3.36 -2.56
N LYS A 16 -1.35 -3.48 -1.99
CA LYS A 16 -0.23 -4.18 -2.64
C LYS A 16 0.62 -4.89 -1.60
N THR A 17 1.10 -6.08 -1.93
CA THR A 17 2.10 -6.77 -1.11
C THR A 17 3.50 -6.60 -1.69
N GLY A 18 4.49 -6.64 -0.82
CA GLY A 18 5.88 -6.56 -1.21
C GLY A 18 6.83 -7.02 -0.11
N LYS A 19 8.12 -7.03 -0.43
CA LYS A 19 9.19 -7.35 0.51
C LYS A 19 10.01 -6.10 0.78
N VAL A 20 10.09 -5.67 2.04
CA VAL A 20 11.08 -4.66 2.45
C VAL A 20 12.45 -5.31 2.35
N LEU A 21 13.33 -4.75 1.53
CA LEU A 21 14.70 -5.21 1.35
C LEU A 21 15.63 -4.63 2.41
N ARG A 22 15.48 -3.33 2.67
CA ARG A 22 16.22 -2.58 3.68
C ARG A 22 15.53 -1.26 3.98
N THR A 23 15.90 -0.67 5.11
CA THR A 23 15.57 0.70 5.48
C THR A 23 16.84 1.54 5.50
N GLU A 24 16.70 2.83 5.26
CA GLU A 24 17.81 3.77 5.36
C GLU A 24 17.32 5.03 6.05
N TYR A 25 18.11 5.52 6.99
CA TYR A 25 17.87 6.81 7.64
C TYR A 25 18.99 7.77 7.20
N ARG A 26 18.60 9.00 6.90
CA ARG A 26 19.51 10.09 6.57
C ARG A 26 19.09 11.30 7.40
N ASP A 27 20.07 12.02 7.96
CA ASP A 27 19.83 13.26 8.70
C ASP A 27 19.37 14.41 7.80
N THR A 28 19.60 14.27 6.49
CA THR A 28 19.17 15.22 5.47
C THR A 28 18.08 14.60 4.59
N TYR A 29 17.21 15.46 4.03
CA TYR A 29 15.99 15.09 3.27
C TYR A 29 14.89 14.42 4.11
N CYS A 30 13.78 14.07 3.46
CA CYS A 30 12.70 13.31 4.08
C CYS A 30 13.15 11.85 4.30
N SER A 31 13.40 11.49 5.56
CA SER A 31 13.70 10.14 6.02
C SER A 31 12.62 9.69 7.03
N PRO A 32 12.41 8.38 7.25
CA PRO A 32 13.16 7.22 6.75
C PRO A 32 12.75 6.73 5.35
N PHE A 33 13.68 6.07 4.65
CA PHE A 33 13.45 5.40 3.38
C PHE A 33 13.16 3.91 3.55
N TYR A 34 12.21 3.40 2.78
CA TYR A 34 11.93 1.97 2.63
C TYR A 34 12.20 1.52 1.20
N TYR A 35 13.12 0.58 1.03
CA TYR A 35 13.39 -0.05 -0.26
C TYR A 35 12.55 -1.31 -0.36
N ILE A 36 11.59 -1.34 -1.28
CA ILE A 36 10.58 -2.39 -1.35
C ILE A 36 10.62 -3.05 -2.73
N GLN A 37 10.71 -4.38 -2.74
CA GLN A 37 10.55 -5.19 -3.94
C GLN A 37 9.08 -5.60 -4.11
N MET A 38 8.55 -5.42 -5.32
CA MET A 38 7.22 -5.87 -5.74
C MET A 38 7.31 -6.48 -7.15
N ASP A 39 6.32 -7.28 -7.52
CA ASP A 39 6.22 -7.98 -8.81
C ASP A 39 5.91 -7.04 -9.99
N ASN A 40 4.92 -6.15 -9.84
CA ASN A 40 4.46 -5.21 -10.87
C ASN A 40 4.43 -3.77 -10.34
N VAL A 41 5.60 -3.21 -10.04
CA VAL A 41 5.73 -1.84 -9.49
C VAL A 41 5.11 -0.81 -10.43
N ARG A 42 5.29 -0.97 -11.75
CA ARG A 42 4.79 0.00 -12.73
C ARG A 42 3.27 0.06 -12.73
N GLY A 43 2.59 -1.10 -12.78
CA GLY A 43 1.14 -1.16 -12.69
C GLY A 43 0.62 -0.52 -11.40
N TYR A 44 1.23 -0.86 -10.26
CA TYR A 44 0.87 -0.26 -8.98
C TYR A 44 1.01 1.26 -8.95
N LEU A 45 2.10 1.81 -9.51
CA LEU A 45 2.29 3.27 -9.58
C LEU A 45 1.27 3.96 -10.48
N HIS A 46 0.86 3.33 -11.58
CA HIS A 46 -0.22 3.84 -12.43
C HIS A 46 -1.55 3.83 -11.69
N GLU A 47 -1.88 2.74 -10.98
CA GLU A 47 -3.13 2.64 -10.22
C GLU A 47 -3.15 3.63 -9.05
N MET A 48 -2.00 3.89 -8.42
CA MET A 48 -1.87 4.86 -7.33
C MET A 48 -2.35 6.27 -7.72
N MET A 49 -2.32 6.63 -9.00
CA MET A 49 -2.85 7.91 -9.49
C MET A 49 -4.36 8.07 -9.25
N ASN A 50 -5.11 6.97 -9.13
CA ASN A 50 -6.55 6.97 -8.83
C ASN A 50 -6.87 7.09 -7.33
N PHE A 51 -5.86 6.93 -6.45
CA PHE A 51 -6.04 6.82 -4.98
C PHE A 51 -5.28 7.89 -4.18
N GLY A 52 -4.11 8.32 -4.68
CA GLY A 52 -3.22 9.28 -4.04
C GLY A 52 -1.87 8.70 -3.62
N HIS A 53 -0.89 9.57 -3.42
CA HIS A 53 0.52 9.17 -3.28
C HIS A 53 0.94 8.77 -1.85
N HIS A 54 0.23 9.16 -0.79
CA HIS A 54 0.55 8.69 0.57
C HIS A 54 -0.05 7.29 0.78
N GLN A 55 0.81 6.32 1.09
CA GLN A 55 0.44 4.93 1.35
C GLN A 55 0.71 4.59 2.81
N ALA A 56 -0.17 3.78 3.43
CA ALA A 56 0.09 3.20 4.75
C ALA A 56 0.88 1.90 4.58
N LEU A 57 2.05 1.80 5.22
CA LEU A 57 2.88 0.59 5.22
C LEU A 57 2.69 -0.19 6.52
N VAL A 58 2.34 -1.47 6.40
CA VAL A 58 2.23 -2.39 7.54
C VAL A 58 3.09 -3.62 7.29
N PHE A 59 3.86 -4.05 8.30
CA PHE A 59 4.67 -5.27 8.21
C PHE A 59 3.79 -6.54 8.18
N GLY A 60 4.31 -7.60 7.55
CA GLY A 60 3.56 -8.84 7.28
C GLY A 60 2.69 -8.78 6.03
N ASN A 61 1.98 -9.86 5.73
CA ASN A 61 0.94 -9.93 4.71
C ASN A 61 -0.42 -9.81 5.41
N GLN A 62 -1.15 -8.72 5.16
CA GLN A 62 -2.43 -8.43 5.81
C GLN A 62 -3.65 -8.64 4.89
N VAL A 63 -3.47 -9.18 3.68
CA VAL A 63 -4.52 -9.26 2.65
C VAL A 63 -5.79 -9.96 3.15
N ASP A 64 -5.66 -11.10 3.84
CA ASP A 64 -6.84 -11.82 4.33
C ASP A 64 -7.62 -11.06 5.41
N LYS A 65 -6.92 -10.30 6.25
CA LYS A 65 -7.57 -9.45 7.26
C LYS A 65 -8.29 -8.30 6.59
N LEU A 66 -7.66 -7.66 5.60
CA LEU A 66 -8.27 -6.59 4.82
C LEU A 66 -9.50 -7.07 4.05
N ARG A 67 -9.46 -8.30 3.50
CA ARG A 67 -10.61 -8.91 2.81
C ARG A 67 -11.79 -9.19 3.74
N LYS A 68 -11.53 -9.54 5.00
CA LYS A 68 -12.58 -9.67 6.03
C LYS A 68 -13.14 -8.29 6.41
N LEU A 69 -12.26 -7.32 6.63
CA LEU A 69 -12.63 -5.96 6.99
C LEU A 69 -13.46 -5.28 5.89
N SER A 70 -13.07 -5.45 4.63
CA SER A 70 -13.76 -4.85 3.47
C SER A 70 -15.21 -5.33 3.37
N LYS A 71 -15.46 -6.61 3.65
CA LYS A 71 -16.80 -7.18 3.73
C LYS A 71 -17.62 -6.63 4.89
N MET A 72 -17.01 -6.42 6.05
CA MET A 72 -17.69 -5.88 7.24
C MET A 72 -18.04 -4.40 7.07
N MET A 73 -17.16 -3.62 6.44
CA MET A 73 -17.29 -2.17 6.33
C MET A 73 -17.87 -1.69 5.00
N GLY A 74 -18.05 -2.57 4.01
CA GLY A 74 -18.68 -2.24 2.73
C GLY A 74 -17.80 -1.46 1.75
N PHE A 75 -16.48 -1.63 1.80
CA PHE A 75 -15.57 -1.07 0.79
C PHE A 75 -14.98 -2.15 -0.13
N MET A 76 -14.57 -1.73 -1.33
CA MET A 76 -13.95 -2.60 -2.33
C MET A 76 -12.44 -2.65 -2.14
N LEU A 77 -11.85 -3.83 -2.29
CA LEU A 77 -10.39 -3.96 -2.42
C LEU A 77 -10.01 -3.95 -3.90
N VAL A 78 -8.99 -3.16 -4.23
CA VAL A 78 -8.35 -3.14 -5.55
C VAL A 78 -6.92 -3.64 -5.34
N GLU A 79 -6.57 -4.77 -5.96
CA GLU A 79 -5.22 -5.32 -5.94
C GLU A 79 -4.43 -4.68 -7.08
N GLY A 80 -3.30 -4.03 -6.74
CA GLY A 80 -2.36 -3.48 -7.73
C GLY A 80 -1.24 -4.43 -8.08
#